data_AF-I4BRH5-F1
#
_entry.id   AF-I4BRH5-F1
#
_cell.length_a   1.000
_cell.length_b   1.000
_cell.length_c   1.000
_cell.angle_alpha   90.00
_cell.angle_beta   90.00
_cell.angle_gamma   90.00
#
_symmetry.space_group_name_H-M   'P 1'
#
loop_
_entity.id
_entity.type
_entity.pdbx_description
1 polymer ?
#
loop_
_entity_poly.entity_id
_entity_poly.type
_entity_poly.pdbx_seq_one_letter_code
_entity_poly.pdbx_strand_id
1 'polypeptide(L)'
;MAAEVVHFLSLSVPAAIGLTIAFLAIPEARGGVVSQNVRRLALPTALAVAVWAAAQFVLSAAVSDLVVALLLAAGLVVLRTRASRPVAAAVTATAVVGAVIPLLPATVGSLDSLARSVLTVVHVVAATLWVGGLVVLGAAGMLGRRARGEEAAAGRDWAQVWERFSVVALYAVGGLIISGMWLAWTHVGTPAQLLTTAYGRYLAVKLVLVVALLGAGAYNMRVLMPRIRLARRDGDTRSVVRLTVEHFPVVVVAEAVVGVAILAVVPFLRGSARAEAGWPGAGPFDATVFASGAALVALVALALWAGTRQARFAPRGRGQYHSHGRVR
;
A
#
# COMPACT_ATOMS: atom_id res chain seq x y z
N MET A 1 -11.86 -15.69 -10.07
CA MET A 1 -11.12 -15.37 -8.82
C MET A 1 -9.68 -14.95 -9.12
N ALA A 2 -8.83 -15.84 -9.66
CA ALA A 2 -7.42 -15.52 -9.91
C ALA A 2 -7.21 -14.32 -10.87
N ALA A 3 -8.05 -14.17 -11.90
CA ALA A 3 -7.87 -13.13 -12.92
C ALA A 3 -7.92 -11.68 -12.36
N GLU A 4 -8.84 -11.37 -11.42
CA GLU A 4 -8.97 -10.03 -10.84
C GLU A 4 -7.80 -9.70 -9.89
N VAL A 5 -7.38 -10.67 -9.07
CA VAL A 5 -6.20 -10.52 -8.20
C VAL A 5 -4.95 -10.30 -9.02
N VAL A 6 -4.77 -11.08 -10.10
CA VAL A 6 -3.62 -10.95 -11.00
C VAL A 6 -3.66 -9.62 -11.75
N HIS A 7 -4.83 -9.15 -12.19
CA HIS A 7 -4.97 -7.81 -12.78
C HIS A 7 -4.58 -6.69 -11.81
N PHE A 8 -5.06 -6.76 -10.56
CA PHE A 8 -4.68 -5.76 -9.57
C PHE A 8 -3.16 -5.77 -9.32
N LEU A 9 -2.56 -6.96 -9.17
CA LEU A 9 -1.12 -7.10 -8.94
C LEU A 9 -0.28 -6.67 -10.16
N SER A 10 -0.79 -6.83 -11.39
CA SER A 10 -0.12 -6.38 -12.61
C SER A 10 -0.01 -4.85 -12.71
N LEU A 11 -0.81 -4.11 -11.93
CA LEU A 11 -0.70 -2.65 -11.80
C LEU A 11 -0.01 -2.24 -10.49
N SER A 12 -0.37 -2.86 -9.36
CA SER A 12 0.13 -2.45 -8.04
C SER A 12 1.61 -2.73 -7.84
N VAL A 13 2.14 -3.85 -8.34
CA VAL A 13 3.55 -4.21 -8.19
C VAL A 13 4.45 -3.27 -9.01
N PRO A 14 4.18 -3.00 -10.31
CA PRO A 14 4.92 -1.98 -11.05
C PRO A 14 4.84 -0.58 -10.42
N ALA A 15 3.64 -0.17 -9.96
CA ALA A 15 3.46 1.12 -9.29
C ALA A 15 4.38 1.25 -8.08
N ALA A 16 4.46 0.20 -7.25
CA ALA A 16 5.28 0.20 -6.04
C ALA A 16 6.78 0.10 -6.33
N ILE A 17 7.21 -0.63 -7.37
CA ILE A 17 8.61 -0.62 -7.84
C ILE A 17 9.01 0.80 -8.25
N GLY A 18 8.20 1.42 -9.10
CA GLY A 18 8.42 2.78 -9.57
C GLY A 18 8.46 3.79 -8.41
N LEU A 19 7.46 3.77 -7.54
CA LEU A 19 7.35 4.66 -6.38
C LEU A 19 8.57 4.56 -5.49
N THR A 20 9.02 3.32 -5.23
CA THR A 20 10.16 3.08 -4.36
C THR A 20 11.45 3.63 -4.96
N ILE A 21 11.76 3.32 -6.23
CA ILE A 21 12.98 3.78 -6.89
C ILE A 21 12.96 5.31 -7.11
N ALA A 22 11.82 5.86 -7.50
CA ALA A 22 11.68 7.26 -7.88
C ALA A 22 11.62 8.21 -6.68
N PHE A 23 11.11 7.77 -5.52
CA PHE A 23 10.81 8.67 -4.41
C PHE A 23 11.28 8.18 -3.03
N LEU A 24 11.25 6.87 -2.76
CA LEU A 24 11.48 6.36 -1.40
C LEU A 24 12.94 5.97 -1.13
N ALA A 25 13.59 5.25 -2.05
CA ALA A 25 14.93 4.71 -1.86
C ALA A 25 16.04 5.74 -2.11
N ILE A 26 17.17 5.54 -1.44
CA ILE A 26 18.42 6.23 -1.77
C ILE A 26 18.83 5.80 -3.20
N PRO A 27 19.27 6.73 -4.07
CA PRO A 27 19.76 6.36 -5.40
C PRO A 27 20.95 5.40 -5.33
N GLU A 28 21.04 4.48 -6.30
CA GLU A 28 22.17 3.55 -6.39
C GLU A 28 23.51 4.25 -6.59
N ALA A 29 23.54 5.38 -7.31
CA ALA A 29 24.73 6.22 -7.45
C ALA A 29 25.25 6.77 -6.10
N ARG A 30 24.43 6.71 -5.05
CA ARG A 30 24.75 7.08 -3.67
C ARG A 30 24.80 5.86 -2.72
N GLY A 31 24.93 4.65 -3.27
CA GLY A 31 25.01 3.40 -2.50
C GLY A 31 23.67 2.86 -1.99
N GLY A 32 22.55 3.20 -2.64
CA GLY A 32 21.22 2.74 -2.23
C GLY A 32 20.96 1.25 -2.51
N VAL A 33 21.11 0.42 -1.48
CA VAL A 33 20.90 -1.04 -1.52
C VAL A 33 19.43 -1.40 -1.75
N VAL A 34 18.49 -0.62 -1.19
CA VAL A 34 17.05 -0.90 -1.37
C VAL A 34 16.64 -0.69 -2.82
N SER A 35 17.10 0.39 -3.45
CA SER A 35 16.85 0.65 -4.88
C SER A 35 17.34 -0.52 -5.73
N GLN A 36 18.54 -1.03 -5.44
CA GLN A 36 19.12 -2.17 -6.16
C GLN A 36 18.28 -3.44 -5.98
N ASN A 37 17.84 -3.76 -4.77
CA ASN A 37 17.01 -4.94 -4.48
C ASN A 37 15.64 -4.85 -5.15
N VAL A 38 15.00 -3.68 -5.11
CA VAL A 38 13.72 -3.44 -5.77
C VAL A 38 13.85 -3.56 -7.29
N ARG A 39 14.94 -3.03 -7.87
CA ARG A 39 15.21 -3.14 -9.31
C ARG A 39 15.38 -4.59 -9.78
N ARG A 40 15.87 -5.50 -8.93
CA ARG A 40 15.93 -6.94 -9.24
C ARG A 40 14.55 -7.56 -9.44
N LEU A 41 13.50 -6.98 -8.86
CA LEU A 41 12.11 -7.40 -9.06
C LEU A 41 11.51 -6.91 -10.38
N ALA A 42 12.16 -5.97 -11.09
CA ALA A 42 11.59 -5.36 -12.28
C ALA A 42 11.38 -6.38 -13.42
N LEU A 43 12.36 -7.26 -13.67
CA LEU A 43 12.25 -8.29 -14.72
C LEU A 43 11.16 -9.35 -14.44
N PRO A 44 11.12 -10.02 -13.27
CA PRO A 44 10.04 -10.97 -13.01
C PRO A 44 8.66 -10.29 -13.01
N THR A 45 8.58 -9.03 -12.57
CA THR A 45 7.34 -8.25 -12.67
C THR A 45 6.95 -7.96 -14.11
N ALA A 46 7.90 -7.56 -14.98
CA ALA A 46 7.65 -7.32 -16.40
C ALA A 46 7.13 -8.58 -17.09
N LEU A 47 7.71 -9.74 -16.79
CA LEU A 47 7.26 -11.03 -17.31
C LEU A 47 5.84 -11.36 -16.84
N ALA A 48 5.54 -11.18 -15.54
CA ALA A 48 4.21 -11.42 -15.01
C ALA A 48 3.15 -10.50 -15.65
N VAL A 49 3.48 -9.21 -15.84
CA VAL A 49 2.62 -8.24 -16.53
C VAL A 49 2.38 -8.65 -17.98
N ALA A 50 3.44 -9.06 -18.70
CA ALA A 50 3.33 -9.49 -20.09
C ALA A 50 2.48 -10.78 -20.25
N VAL A 51 2.69 -11.77 -19.37
CA VAL A 51 1.90 -13.02 -19.36
C VAL A 51 0.43 -12.72 -19.08
N TRP A 52 0.14 -11.88 -18.08
CA TRP A 52 -1.23 -11.46 -17.79
C TRP A 52 -1.87 -10.72 -18.98
N ALA A 53 -1.15 -9.79 -19.60
CA ALA A 53 -1.65 -9.03 -20.74
C ALA A 53 -1.94 -9.90 -21.96
N ALA A 54 -1.06 -10.87 -22.25
CA ALA A 54 -1.29 -11.84 -23.32
C ALA A 54 -2.55 -12.68 -23.04
N ALA A 55 -2.71 -13.17 -21.81
CA ALA A 55 -3.90 -13.93 -21.41
C ALA A 55 -5.17 -13.08 -21.51
N GLN A 56 -5.14 -11.83 -21.05
CA GLN A 56 -6.28 -10.93 -21.14
C GLN A 56 -6.64 -10.58 -22.58
N PHE A 57 -5.65 -10.27 -23.42
CA PHE A 57 -5.89 -9.94 -24.82
C PHE A 57 -6.60 -11.09 -25.57
N VAL A 58 -6.21 -12.33 -25.31
CA VAL A 58 -6.87 -13.52 -25.88
C VAL A 58 -8.32 -13.65 -25.41
N LEU A 59 -8.62 -13.25 -24.17
CA LEU A 59 -9.95 -13.40 -23.57
C LEU A 59 -10.92 -12.26 -23.89
N SER A 60 -10.43 -11.02 -23.97
CA SER A 60 -11.27 -9.81 -24.03
C SER A 60 -11.03 -8.94 -25.25
N ALA A 61 -9.93 -9.14 -25.99
CA ALA A 61 -9.46 -8.25 -27.05
C ALA A 61 -9.34 -6.77 -26.64
N ALA A 62 -9.24 -6.47 -25.34
CA ALA A 62 -9.16 -5.11 -24.82
C ALA A 62 -7.78 -4.48 -25.12
N VAL A 63 -7.74 -3.56 -26.08
CA VAL A 63 -6.49 -2.91 -26.53
C VAL A 63 -5.92 -1.95 -25.47
N SER A 64 -6.75 -1.30 -24.66
CA SER A 64 -6.31 -0.35 -23.63
C SER A 64 -5.40 -1.01 -22.58
N ASP A 65 -5.79 -2.19 -22.11
CA ASP A 65 -5.06 -2.93 -21.07
C ASP A 65 -3.73 -3.46 -21.61
N LEU A 66 -3.72 -3.85 -22.89
CA LEU A 66 -2.51 -4.26 -23.58
C LEU A 66 -1.50 -3.12 -23.68
N VAL A 67 -1.94 -1.91 -24.07
CA VAL A 67 -1.04 -0.75 -24.18
C VAL A 67 -0.42 -0.40 -22.82
N VAL A 68 -1.23 -0.33 -21.77
CA VAL A 68 -0.73 -0.08 -20.40
C VAL A 68 0.29 -1.15 -20.00
N ALA A 69 -0.02 -2.43 -20.21
CA ALA A 69 0.87 -3.52 -19.84
C ALA A 69 2.20 -3.48 -20.61
N LEU A 70 2.18 -3.17 -21.90
CA LEU A 70 3.40 -3.05 -22.72
C LEU A 70 4.28 -1.89 -22.25
N LEU A 71 3.68 -0.74 -21.93
CA LEU A 71 4.41 0.41 -21.39
C LEU A 71 5.04 0.08 -20.02
N LEU A 72 4.31 -0.62 -19.14
CA LEU A 72 4.83 -1.08 -17.86
C LEU A 72 5.97 -2.08 -18.04
N ALA A 73 5.80 -3.09 -18.88
CA ALA A 73 6.82 -4.09 -19.16
C ALA A 73 8.09 -3.46 -19.73
N ALA A 74 7.96 -2.57 -20.72
CA ALA A 74 9.09 -1.84 -21.30
C ALA A 74 9.79 -0.97 -20.25
N GLY A 75 9.05 -0.19 -19.47
CA GLY A 75 9.60 0.64 -18.40
C GLY A 75 10.35 -0.17 -17.35
N LEU A 76 9.81 -1.33 -16.95
CA LEU A 76 10.46 -2.25 -16.01
C LEU A 76 11.72 -2.90 -16.59
N VAL A 77 11.75 -3.25 -17.88
CA VAL A 77 12.95 -3.76 -18.58
C VAL A 77 14.03 -2.68 -18.64
N VAL A 78 13.65 -1.43 -18.93
CA VAL A 78 14.59 -0.28 -18.88
C VAL A 78 15.12 -0.11 -17.45
N LEU A 79 14.26 -0.15 -16.44
CA LEU A 79 14.71 -0.07 -15.04
C LEU A 79 15.64 -1.22 -14.68
N ARG A 80 15.42 -2.44 -15.18
CA ARG A 80 16.31 -3.58 -14.90
C ARG A 80 17.74 -3.34 -15.41
N THR A 81 17.90 -2.60 -16.50
CA THR A 81 19.20 -2.35 -17.15
C THR A 81 19.83 -1.03 -16.74
N ARG A 82 19.04 -0.02 -16.34
CA ARG A 82 19.50 1.33 -16.02
C ARG A 82 18.79 1.88 -14.78
N ALA A 83 19.55 2.36 -13.79
CA ALA A 83 18.98 3.10 -12.67
C ALA A 83 18.48 4.48 -13.14
N SER A 84 17.17 4.65 -13.30
CA SER A 84 16.57 5.91 -13.76
C SER A 84 15.32 6.27 -12.96
N ARG A 85 15.40 7.37 -12.18
CA ARG A 85 14.26 7.92 -11.43
C ARG A 85 13.12 8.44 -12.32
N PRO A 86 13.36 9.15 -13.45
CA PRO A 86 12.25 9.58 -14.30
C PRO A 86 11.52 8.39 -14.93
N VAL A 87 12.23 7.32 -15.32
CA VAL A 87 11.58 6.09 -15.80
C VAL A 87 10.77 5.44 -14.69
N ALA A 88 11.30 5.38 -13.46
CA ALA A 88 10.56 4.83 -12.32
C ALA A 88 9.30 5.66 -11.98
N ALA A 89 9.37 6.99 -12.08
CA ALA A 89 8.21 7.86 -11.93
C ALA A 89 7.19 7.62 -13.04
N ALA A 90 7.62 7.46 -14.29
CA ALA A 90 6.76 7.13 -15.42
C ALA A 90 6.07 5.77 -15.23
N VAL A 91 6.79 4.72 -14.80
CA VAL A 91 6.18 3.40 -14.48
C VAL A 91 5.10 3.55 -13.40
N THR A 92 5.35 4.36 -12.37
CA THR A 92 4.36 4.63 -11.31
C THR A 92 3.12 5.30 -11.88
N ALA A 93 3.32 6.38 -12.67
CA ALA A 93 2.24 7.13 -13.28
C ALA A 93 1.43 6.27 -14.24
N THR A 94 2.07 5.49 -15.11
CA THR A 94 1.40 4.58 -16.05
C THR A 94 0.56 3.54 -15.32
N ALA A 95 1.08 2.95 -14.23
CA ALA A 95 0.32 1.95 -13.47
C ALA A 95 -0.89 2.56 -12.75
N VAL A 96 -0.73 3.74 -12.15
CA VAL A 96 -1.84 4.48 -11.51
C VAL A 96 -2.87 4.89 -12.54
N VAL A 97 -2.46 5.44 -13.68
CA VAL A 97 -3.35 5.83 -14.78
C VAL A 97 -4.10 4.61 -15.32
N GLY A 98 -3.41 3.49 -15.52
CA GLY A 98 -4.02 2.22 -15.94
C GLY A 98 -5.08 1.71 -14.96
N ALA A 99 -4.88 1.91 -13.65
CA ALA A 99 -5.86 1.55 -12.63
C ALA A 99 -7.05 2.54 -12.58
N VAL A 100 -6.84 3.79 -12.97
CA VAL A 100 -7.85 4.86 -12.87
C VAL A 100 -8.75 4.94 -14.10
N ILE A 101 -8.20 4.81 -15.31
CA ILE A 101 -8.93 4.99 -16.57
C ILE A 101 -10.24 4.18 -16.61
N PRO A 102 -10.27 2.87 -16.26
CA PRO A 102 -11.50 2.08 -16.31
C PRO A 102 -12.57 2.52 -15.31
N LEU A 103 -12.21 3.32 -14.31
CA LEU A 103 -13.09 3.79 -13.23
C LEU A 103 -13.70 5.17 -13.53
N LEU A 104 -13.21 5.85 -14.56
CA LEU A 104 -13.71 7.15 -14.96
C LEU A 104 -15.02 7.00 -15.74
N PRO A 105 -16.07 7.75 -15.38
CA PRO A 105 -17.32 7.71 -16.11
C PRO A 105 -17.14 8.37 -17.48
N ALA A 106 -17.73 7.78 -18.53
CA ALA A 106 -17.69 8.36 -19.88
C ALA A 106 -18.38 9.74 -19.93
N THR A 107 -19.41 9.94 -19.11
CA THR A 107 -20.10 11.21 -18.93
C THR A 107 -20.46 11.41 -17.46
N VAL A 108 -20.33 12.63 -16.94
CA VAL A 108 -20.78 12.98 -15.58
C VAL A 108 -22.27 13.31 -15.64
N GLY A 109 -23.11 12.32 -15.35
CA GLY A 109 -24.57 12.47 -15.42
C GLY A 109 -25.22 12.98 -14.14
N SER A 110 -24.55 12.83 -12.98
CA SER A 110 -25.07 13.27 -11.68
C SER A 110 -23.96 13.41 -10.62
N LEU A 111 -24.24 14.14 -9.55
CA LEU A 111 -23.33 14.24 -8.39
C LEU A 111 -23.08 12.86 -7.74
N ASP A 112 -24.07 11.96 -7.74
CA ASP A 112 -23.90 10.60 -7.23
C ASP A 112 -22.89 9.80 -8.08
N SER A 113 -23.01 9.88 -9.41
CA SER A 113 -22.08 9.21 -10.32
C SER A 113 -20.65 9.72 -10.15
N LEU A 114 -20.49 11.03 -9.97
CA LEU A 114 -19.19 11.65 -9.71
C LEU A 114 -18.60 11.20 -8.37
N ALA A 115 -19.38 11.29 -7.29
CA ALA A 115 -18.94 10.88 -5.95
C ALA A 115 -18.52 9.40 -5.93
N ARG A 116 -19.32 8.53 -6.56
CA ARG A 116 -19.01 7.11 -6.71
C ARG A 116 -17.70 6.88 -7.45
N SER A 117 -17.50 7.52 -8.60
CA SER A 117 -16.26 7.37 -9.38
C SER A 117 -15.04 7.88 -8.61
N VAL A 118 -15.12 9.07 -8.01
CA VAL A 118 -14.01 9.65 -7.23
C VAL A 118 -13.64 8.76 -6.05
N LEU A 119 -14.62 8.29 -5.26
CA LEU A 119 -14.35 7.45 -4.09
C LEU A 119 -13.85 6.08 -4.49
N THR A 120 -14.31 5.52 -5.62
CA THR A 120 -13.78 4.27 -6.17
C THR A 120 -12.34 4.44 -6.64
N VAL A 121 -12.02 5.53 -7.34
CA VAL A 121 -10.65 5.87 -7.74
C VAL A 121 -9.74 6.02 -6.52
N VAL A 122 -10.18 6.77 -5.50
CA VAL A 122 -9.43 6.91 -4.25
C VAL A 122 -9.19 5.56 -3.60
N HIS A 123 -10.21 4.70 -3.54
CA HIS A 123 -10.08 3.36 -2.96
C HIS A 123 -9.05 2.51 -3.71
N VAL A 124 -9.14 2.46 -5.03
CA VAL A 124 -8.27 1.63 -5.88
C VAL A 124 -6.84 2.14 -5.88
N VAL A 125 -6.62 3.45 -6.01
CA VAL A 125 -5.26 4.04 -5.97
C VAL A 125 -4.63 3.82 -4.59
N ALA A 126 -5.37 4.06 -3.51
CA ALA A 126 -4.87 3.83 -2.16
C ALA A 126 -4.54 2.35 -1.92
N ALA A 127 -5.41 1.42 -2.33
CA ALA A 127 -5.12 -0.01 -2.28
C ALA A 127 -3.87 -0.36 -3.10
N THR A 128 -3.77 0.17 -4.33
CA THR A 128 -2.66 -0.08 -5.27
C THR A 128 -1.33 0.31 -4.65
N LEU A 129 -1.24 1.51 -4.08
CA LEU A 129 -0.01 2.00 -3.49
C LEU A 129 0.35 1.29 -2.18
N TRP A 130 -0.64 1.01 -1.33
CA TRP A 130 -0.39 0.37 -0.03
C TRP A 130 -0.05 -1.11 -0.18
N VAL A 131 -0.92 -1.90 -0.80
CA VAL A 131 -0.71 -3.35 -0.97
C VAL A 131 0.48 -3.61 -1.88
N GLY A 132 0.58 -2.89 -3.01
CA GLY A 132 1.74 -2.98 -3.89
C GLY A 132 3.05 -2.67 -3.18
N GLY A 133 3.06 -1.62 -2.35
CA GLY A 133 4.22 -1.24 -1.54
C GLY A 133 4.64 -2.32 -0.55
N LEU A 134 3.68 -2.92 0.17
CA LEU A 134 3.95 -4.04 1.08
C LEU A 134 4.54 -5.24 0.33
N VAL A 135 3.97 -5.61 -0.82
CA VAL A 135 4.46 -6.73 -1.65
C VAL A 135 5.90 -6.47 -2.11
N VAL A 136 6.16 -5.31 -2.71
CA VAL A 136 7.47 -4.97 -3.28
C VAL A 136 8.53 -4.83 -2.20
N LEU A 137 8.24 -4.11 -1.12
CA LEU A 137 9.22 -3.88 -0.06
C LEU A 137 9.46 -5.14 0.77
N GLY A 138 8.43 -5.97 0.99
CA GLY A 138 8.57 -7.29 1.61
C GLY A 138 9.47 -8.21 0.77
N ALA A 139 9.19 -8.32 -0.53
CA ALA A 139 10.00 -9.13 -1.45
C ALA A 139 11.45 -8.62 -1.56
N ALA A 140 11.64 -7.31 -1.72
CA ALA A 140 12.97 -6.71 -1.79
C ALA A 140 13.75 -6.85 -0.46
N GLY A 141 13.06 -6.77 0.68
CA GLY A 141 13.64 -7.00 2.00
C GLY A 141 14.12 -8.44 2.16
N MET A 142 13.32 -9.41 1.70
CA MET A 142 13.69 -10.82 1.70
C MET A 142 14.89 -11.12 0.79
N LEU A 143 15.00 -10.44 -0.35
CA LEU A 143 16.21 -10.52 -1.19
C LEU A 143 17.44 -9.92 -0.48
N GLY A 144 17.25 -8.79 0.21
CA GLY A 144 18.30 -8.10 0.95
C GLY A 144 18.90 -8.93 2.09
N ARG A 145 18.10 -9.78 2.75
CA ARG A 145 18.56 -10.70 3.81
C ARG A 145 19.66 -11.67 3.36
N ARG A 146 19.75 -11.95 2.06
CA ARG A 146 20.72 -12.91 1.51
C ARG A 146 22.05 -12.25 1.13
N ALA A 147 22.13 -10.92 1.10
CA ALA A 147 23.35 -10.19 0.78
C ALA A 147 24.21 -10.01 2.04
N ARG A 148 25.43 -10.54 2.04
CA ARG A 148 26.39 -10.43 3.15
C ARG A 148 27.38 -9.29 2.93
N GLY A 149 27.79 -8.61 4.00
CA GLY A 149 28.95 -7.70 3.99
C GLY A 149 28.67 -6.19 4.06
N GLU A 150 27.44 -5.73 3.85
CA GLU A 150 27.06 -4.30 3.93
C GLU A 150 25.86 -4.03 4.86
N GLU A 151 25.64 -4.93 5.82
CA GLU A 151 24.43 -5.00 6.64
C GLU A 151 24.11 -3.69 7.36
N ALA A 152 25.12 -3.00 7.89
CA ALA A 152 24.95 -1.74 8.61
C ALA A 152 24.44 -0.59 7.71
N ALA A 153 24.96 -0.47 6.49
CA ALA A 153 24.54 0.53 5.52
C ALA A 153 23.14 0.18 4.97
N ALA A 154 22.91 -1.10 4.68
CA ALA A 154 21.62 -1.63 4.26
C ALA A 154 20.54 -1.36 5.32
N GLY A 155 20.81 -1.64 6.60
CA GLY A 155 19.86 -1.38 7.68
C GLY A 155 19.50 0.10 7.83
N ARG A 156 20.44 1.00 7.51
CA ARG A 156 20.15 2.43 7.47
C ARG A 156 19.23 2.81 6.30
N ASP A 157 19.57 2.40 5.08
CA ASP A 157 18.75 2.67 3.89
C ASP A 157 17.32 2.10 4.07
N TRP A 158 17.21 0.85 4.53
CA TRP A 158 15.93 0.20 4.84
C TRP A 158 15.09 1.00 5.84
N ALA A 159 15.65 1.40 6.99
CA ALA A 159 14.90 2.20 7.96
C ALA A 159 14.34 3.50 7.34
N GLN A 160 15.11 4.17 6.49
CA GLN A 160 14.67 5.39 5.82
C GLN A 160 13.54 5.12 4.81
N VAL A 161 13.66 4.05 4.04
CA VAL A 161 12.60 3.64 3.10
C VAL A 161 11.32 3.32 3.84
N TRP A 162 11.41 2.59 4.96
CA TRP A 162 10.25 2.25 5.77
C TRP A 162 9.56 3.47 6.39
N GLU A 163 10.33 4.46 6.87
CA GLU A 163 9.78 5.72 7.37
C GLU A 163 9.03 6.49 6.27
N ARG A 164 9.62 6.57 5.06
CA ARG A 164 8.98 7.24 3.91
C ARG A 164 7.74 6.49 3.42
N PHE A 165 7.82 5.17 3.34
CA PHE A 165 6.66 4.35 2.97
C PHE A 165 5.54 4.43 4.01
N SER A 166 5.86 4.54 5.30
CA SER A 166 4.85 4.70 6.36
C SER A 166 4.00 5.95 6.15
N VAL A 167 4.57 7.02 5.60
CA VAL A 167 3.80 8.24 5.23
C VAL A 167 2.85 7.95 4.07
N VAL A 168 3.31 7.26 3.02
CA VAL A 168 2.46 6.84 1.89
C VAL A 168 1.32 5.94 2.39
N ALA A 169 1.65 4.95 3.21
CA ALA A 169 0.69 4.03 3.82
C ALA A 169 -0.34 4.77 4.70
N LEU A 170 0.09 5.78 5.46
CA LEU A 170 -0.81 6.60 6.28
C LEU A 170 -1.90 7.29 5.42
N TYR A 171 -1.50 7.93 4.33
CA TYR A 171 -2.44 8.59 3.41
C TYR A 171 -3.31 7.58 2.66
N ALA A 172 -2.74 6.46 2.22
CA ALA A 172 -3.50 5.39 1.58
C ALA A 172 -4.56 4.80 2.53
N VAL A 173 -4.20 4.50 3.78
CA VAL A 173 -5.14 4.01 4.80
C VAL A 173 -6.25 5.03 5.05
N GLY A 174 -5.92 6.31 5.17
CA GLY A 174 -6.92 7.38 5.29
C GLY A 174 -7.91 7.38 4.13
N GLY A 175 -7.41 7.32 2.89
CA GLY A 175 -8.22 7.22 1.68
C GLY A 175 -9.10 5.98 1.64
N LEU A 176 -8.57 4.82 2.08
CA LEU A 176 -9.31 3.56 2.16
C LEU A 176 -10.43 3.58 3.20
N ILE A 177 -10.20 4.21 4.36
CA ILE A 177 -11.24 4.35 5.38
C ILE A 177 -12.38 5.22 4.86
N ILE A 178 -12.05 6.39 4.29
CA ILE A 178 -13.05 7.34 3.79
C ILE A 178 -13.86 6.72 2.64
N SER A 179 -13.17 6.23 1.61
CA SER A 179 -13.82 5.60 0.46
C SER A 179 -14.52 4.28 0.81
N GLY A 180 -13.94 3.48 1.69
CA GLY A 180 -14.50 2.20 2.13
C GLY A 180 -15.77 2.37 2.95
N MET A 181 -15.85 3.39 3.81
CA MET A 181 -17.07 3.71 4.56
C MET A 181 -18.22 4.09 3.62
N TRP A 182 -17.92 4.91 2.60
CA TRP A 182 -18.89 5.25 1.56
C TRP A 182 -19.38 4.03 0.78
N LEU A 183 -18.44 3.19 0.32
CA LEU A 183 -18.76 1.97 -0.40
C LEU A 183 -19.58 1.00 0.47
N ALA A 184 -19.26 0.88 1.76
CA ALA A 184 -20.05 0.09 2.69
C ALA A 184 -21.47 0.62 2.85
N TRP A 185 -21.66 1.93 3.05
CA TRP A 185 -22.98 2.54 3.16
C TRP A 185 -23.84 2.36 1.89
N THR A 186 -23.22 2.48 0.72
CA THR A 186 -23.90 2.30 -0.57
C THR A 186 -24.34 0.85 -0.80
N HIS A 187 -23.57 -0.14 -0.35
CA HIS A 187 -23.83 -1.56 -0.63
C HIS A 187 -24.54 -2.30 0.50
N VAL A 188 -24.46 -1.80 1.73
CA VAL A 188 -25.03 -2.41 2.94
C VAL A 188 -26.01 -1.43 3.58
N GLY A 189 -27.30 -1.82 3.63
CA GLY A 189 -28.38 -0.99 4.15
C GLY A 189 -28.46 -1.02 5.67
N THR A 190 -28.25 -2.18 6.29
CA THR A 190 -28.28 -2.34 7.74
C THR A 190 -27.16 -3.27 8.23
N PRO A 191 -26.66 -3.12 9.48
CA PRO A 191 -25.61 -3.99 10.01
C PRO A 191 -25.96 -5.48 9.99
N ALA A 192 -27.24 -5.83 10.16
CA ALA A 192 -27.71 -7.22 10.10
C ALA A 192 -27.38 -7.87 8.74
N GLN A 193 -27.41 -7.09 7.66
CA GLN A 193 -27.10 -7.58 6.32
C GLN A 193 -25.66 -8.10 6.18
N LEU A 194 -24.72 -7.70 7.05
CA LEU A 194 -23.37 -8.27 7.08
C LEU A 194 -23.37 -9.78 7.41
N LEU A 195 -24.40 -10.28 8.10
CA LEU A 195 -24.48 -11.67 8.53
C LEU A 195 -25.59 -12.45 7.80
N THR A 196 -26.63 -11.75 7.32
CA THR A 196 -27.78 -12.39 6.65
C THR A 196 -27.62 -12.52 5.13
N THR A 197 -26.71 -11.77 4.50
CA THR A 197 -26.50 -11.77 3.04
C THR A 197 -25.15 -12.41 2.68
N ALA A 198 -25.04 -12.99 1.48
CA ALA A 198 -23.79 -13.55 0.98
C ALA A 198 -22.74 -12.45 0.76
N TYR A 199 -23.12 -11.35 0.11
CA TYR A 199 -22.29 -10.15 -0.03
C TYR A 199 -21.77 -9.67 1.33
N GLY A 200 -22.67 -9.56 2.30
CA GLY A 200 -22.36 -9.08 3.65
C GLY A 200 -21.32 -9.95 4.36
N ARG A 201 -21.42 -11.28 4.24
CA ARG A 201 -20.48 -12.22 4.86
C ARG A 201 -19.08 -12.10 4.26
N TYR A 202 -18.95 -12.00 2.94
CA TYR A 202 -17.66 -11.76 2.29
C TYR A 202 -17.09 -10.39 2.70
N LEU A 203 -17.93 -9.36 2.79
CA LEU A 203 -17.51 -8.06 3.28
C LEU A 203 -17.04 -8.13 4.75
N ALA A 204 -17.72 -8.88 5.60
CA ALA A 204 -17.31 -9.10 6.99
C ALA A 204 -15.92 -9.76 7.07
N VAL A 205 -15.66 -10.79 6.26
CA VAL A 205 -14.33 -11.41 6.15
C VAL A 205 -13.28 -10.37 5.71
N LYS A 206 -13.59 -9.56 4.69
CA LYS A 206 -12.71 -8.48 4.23
C LYS A 206 -12.42 -7.48 5.36
N LEU A 207 -13.42 -7.08 6.13
CA LEU A 207 -13.25 -6.14 7.25
C LEU A 207 -12.39 -6.73 8.37
N VAL A 208 -12.55 -8.00 8.72
CA VAL A 208 -11.68 -8.69 9.70
C VAL A 208 -10.22 -8.68 9.23
N LEU A 209 -9.97 -9.01 7.96
CA LEU A 209 -8.63 -8.97 7.39
C LEU A 209 -8.05 -7.55 7.37
N VAL A 210 -8.86 -6.54 7.03
CA VAL A 210 -8.46 -5.12 7.10
C VAL A 210 -8.09 -4.72 8.53
N VAL A 211 -8.89 -5.09 9.53
CA VAL A 211 -8.58 -4.82 10.94
C VAL A 211 -7.27 -5.49 11.36
N ALA A 212 -7.05 -6.74 10.96
CA ALA A 212 -5.79 -7.43 11.21
C ALA A 212 -4.59 -6.70 10.57
N LEU A 213 -4.73 -6.26 9.31
CA LEU A 213 -3.70 -5.52 8.59
C LEU A 213 -3.42 -4.15 9.21
N LEU A 214 -4.46 -3.43 9.64
CA LEU A 214 -4.32 -2.17 10.38
C LEU A 214 -3.64 -2.38 11.74
N GLY A 215 -3.96 -3.48 12.43
CA GLY A 215 -3.29 -3.88 13.67
C GLY A 215 -1.80 -4.14 13.48
N ALA A 216 -1.43 -4.85 12.41
CA ALA A 216 -0.03 -5.06 12.04
C ALA A 216 0.69 -3.74 11.70
N GLY A 217 0.06 -2.86 10.92
CA GLY A 217 0.60 -1.53 10.63
C GLY A 217 0.76 -0.67 11.88
N ALA A 218 -0.18 -0.75 12.83
CA ALA A 218 -0.09 -0.07 14.11
C ALA A 218 1.07 -0.63 14.97
N TYR A 219 1.27 -1.95 14.99
CA TYR A 219 2.43 -2.56 15.64
C TYR A 219 3.75 -2.06 15.02
N ASN A 220 3.81 -2.00 13.69
CA ASN A 220 4.98 -1.50 12.98
C ASN A 220 5.29 -0.05 13.34
N MET A 221 4.29 0.82 13.39
CA MET A 221 4.48 2.23 13.74
C MET A 221 4.74 2.49 15.22
N ARG A 222 4.09 1.74 16.14
CA ARG A 222 4.11 2.01 17.58
C ARG A 222 5.14 1.19 18.35
N VAL A 223 5.63 0.09 17.80
CA VAL A 223 6.58 -0.80 18.48
C VAL A 223 7.87 -0.94 17.69
N LEU A 224 7.77 -1.36 16.43
CA LEU A 224 8.96 -1.72 15.66
C LEU A 224 9.78 -0.48 15.23
N MET A 225 9.13 0.55 14.69
CA MET A 225 9.81 1.77 14.26
C MET A 225 10.46 2.54 15.43
N PRO A 226 9.82 2.73 16.60
CA PRO A 226 10.47 3.32 17.76
C PRO A 226 11.71 2.56 18.21
N ARG A 227 11.68 1.21 18.21
CA ARG A 227 12.84 0.38 18.56
C ARG A 227 13.99 0.55 17.58
N ILE A 228 13.70 0.62 16.27
CA ILE A 228 14.70 0.91 15.23
C ILE A 228 15.32 2.30 15.45
N ARG A 229 14.50 3.31 15.75
CA ARG A 229 14.97 4.67 16.04
C ARG A 229 15.84 4.74 17.30
N LEU A 230 15.48 3.99 18.35
CA LEU A 230 16.27 3.90 19.57
C LEU A 230 17.64 3.28 19.29
N ALA A 231 17.67 2.10 18.67
CA ALA A 231 18.91 1.42 18.30
C ALA A 231 19.83 2.28 17.42
N ARG A 232 19.25 3.09 16.51
CA ARG A 232 20.00 4.08 15.71
C ARG A 232 20.58 5.21 16.55
N ARG A 233 19.86 5.72 17.55
CA ARG A 233 20.34 6.78 18.46
C ARG A 233 21.47 6.28 19.34
N ASP A 234 21.38 5.04 19.80
CA ASP A 234 22.36 4.43 20.70
C ASP A 234 23.59 3.88 19.95
N GLY A 235 23.63 3.99 18.62
CA GLY A 235 24.72 3.46 17.80
C GLY A 235 24.76 1.92 17.72
N ASP A 236 23.74 1.22 18.23
CA ASP A 236 23.63 -0.23 18.23
C ASP A 236 23.31 -0.76 16.82
N THR A 237 24.38 -0.85 16.03
CA THR A 237 24.32 -1.29 14.64
C THR A 237 23.76 -2.71 14.52
N ARG A 238 24.05 -3.60 15.48
CA ARG A 238 23.56 -4.98 15.48
C ARG A 238 22.05 -5.03 15.63
N SER A 239 21.47 -4.27 16.56
CA SER A 239 20.01 -4.20 16.70
C SER A 239 19.34 -3.53 15.51
N VAL A 240 19.97 -2.51 14.91
CA VAL A 240 19.45 -1.90 13.67
C VAL A 240 19.35 -2.93 12.55
N VAL A 241 20.42 -3.70 12.31
CA VAL A 241 20.44 -4.77 11.29
C VAL A 241 19.38 -5.82 11.59
N ARG A 242 19.37 -6.37 12.82
CA ARG A 242 18.40 -7.40 13.24
C ARG A 242 16.96 -6.95 13.02
N LEU A 243 16.64 -5.72 13.43
CA LEU A 243 15.27 -5.22 13.33
C LEU A 243 14.89 -4.88 11.88
N THR A 244 15.75 -4.20 11.12
CA THR A 244 15.41 -3.65 9.79
C THR A 244 15.61 -4.61 8.63
N VAL A 245 16.63 -5.48 8.71
CA VAL A 245 16.99 -6.41 7.64
C VAL A 245 16.41 -7.80 7.93
N GLU A 246 16.47 -8.29 9.17
CA GLU A 246 16.07 -9.67 9.45
C GLU A 246 14.58 -9.80 9.82
N HIS A 247 14.11 -8.96 10.76
CA HIS A 247 12.75 -9.08 11.31
C HIS A 247 11.71 -8.33 10.48
N PHE A 248 11.95 -7.05 10.14
CA PHE A 248 10.98 -6.19 9.46
C PHE A 248 10.46 -6.80 8.14
N PRO A 249 11.31 -7.35 7.25
CA PRO A 249 10.81 -7.91 5.99
C PRO A 249 9.85 -9.09 6.18
N VAL A 250 10.03 -9.90 7.23
CA VAL A 250 9.12 -11.02 7.54
C VAL A 250 7.76 -10.49 7.97
N VAL A 251 7.74 -9.46 8.81
CA VAL A 251 6.49 -8.81 9.24
C VAL A 251 5.78 -8.19 8.02
N VAL A 252 6.50 -7.49 7.16
CA VAL A 252 5.92 -6.88 5.95
C VAL A 252 5.44 -7.92 4.95
N VAL A 253 6.12 -9.06 4.82
CA VAL A 253 5.62 -10.17 4.00
C VAL A 253 4.31 -10.72 4.57
N ALA A 254 4.20 -10.87 5.90
CA ALA A 254 2.94 -11.28 6.52
C ALA A 254 1.82 -10.25 6.26
N GLU A 255 2.11 -8.95 6.38
CA GLU A 255 1.18 -7.88 6.00
C GLU A 255 0.79 -7.94 4.52
N ALA A 256 1.75 -8.18 3.63
CA ALA A 256 1.51 -8.32 2.20
C ALA A 256 0.61 -9.53 1.89
N VAL A 257 0.80 -10.66 2.58
CA VAL A 257 -0.07 -11.85 2.46
C VAL A 257 -1.50 -11.52 2.88
N VAL A 258 -1.69 -10.81 4.00
CA VAL A 258 -3.02 -10.34 4.42
C VAL A 258 -3.61 -9.37 3.39
N GLY A 259 -2.81 -8.45 2.85
CA GLY A 259 -3.20 -7.54 1.76
C GLY A 259 -3.67 -8.28 0.51
N VAL A 260 -2.95 -9.32 0.08
CA VAL A 260 -3.34 -10.18 -1.04
C VAL A 260 -4.59 -10.99 -0.71
N ALA A 261 -4.75 -11.47 0.53
CA ALA A 261 -5.97 -12.15 0.96
C ALA A 261 -7.20 -11.22 0.90
N ILE A 262 -7.06 -9.94 1.27
CA ILE A 262 -8.12 -8.93 1.10
C ILE A 262 -8.52 -8.80 -0.37
N LEU A 263 -7.55 -8.79 -1.29
CA LEU A 263 -7.84 -8.75 -2.74
C LEU A 263 -8.54 -10.01 -3.23
N ALA A 264 -8.19 -11.18 -2.69
CA ALA A 264 -8.83 -12.45 -3.04
C ALA A 264 -10.33 -12.51 -2.69
N VAL A 265 -10.79 -11.67 -1.75
CA VAL A 265 -12.22 -11.54 -1.41
C VAL A 265 -12.99 -10.70 -2.43
N VAL A 266 -12.33 -9.77 -3.14
CA VAL A 266 -12.99 -8.80 -4.05
C VAL A 266 -13.91 -9.44 -5.10
N PRO A 267 -13.53 -10.55 -5.78
CA PRO A 267 -14.39 -11.18 -6.79
C PRO A 267 -15.75 -11.67 -6.28
N PHE A 268 -15.88 -11.84 -4.96
CA PHE A 268 -17.11 -12.27 -4.30
C PHE A 268 -18.00 -11.11 -3.87
N LEU A 269 -17.53 -9.86 -3.99
CA LEU A 269 -18.28 -8.64 -3.68
C LEU A 269 -19.01 -8.09 -4.91
N ARG A 270 -19.70 -8.98 -5.66
CA ARG A 270 -20.51 -8.60 -6.83
C ARG A 270 -21.95 -8.33 -6.40
N GLY A 271 -22.56 -7.26 -6.91
CA GLY A 271 -23.89 -6.83 -6.49
C GLY A 271 -23.84 -6.04 -5.17
N SER A 272 -24.84 -6.20 -4.31
CA SER A 272 -24.88 -5.51 -3.00
C SER A 272 -25.72 -6.30 -1.99
N ALA A 273 -25.40 -6.17 -0.70
CA ALA A 273 -26.21 -6.73 0.38
C ALA A 273 -27.63 -6.16 0.41
N ARG A 274 -27.80 -4.89 0.02
CA ARG A 274 -29.12 -4.28 -0.15
C ARG A 274 -29.98 -5.07 -1.14
N ALA A 275 -29.43 -5.36 -2.33
CA ALA A 275 -30.14 -6.11 -3.36
C ALA A 275 -30.48 -7.54 -2.91
N GLU A 276 -29.53 -8.25 -2.28
CA GLU A 276 -29.75 -9.60 -1.75
C GLU A 276 -30.84 -9.64 -0.67
N ALA A 277 -31.01 -8.56 0.10
CA ALA A 277 -31.99 -8.45 1.16
C ALA A 277 -33.34 -7.82 0.72
N GLY A 278 -33.50 -7.49 -0.57
CA GLY A 278 -34.68 -6.73 -1.05
C GLY A 278 -34.81 -5.34 -0.43
N TRP A 279 -33.70 -4.76 0.05
CA TRP A 279 -33.66 -3.45 0.69
C TRP A 279 -33.59 -2.33 -0.35
N PRO A 280 -34.17 -1.15 -0.09
CA PRO A 280 -34.04 -0.01 -0.98
C PRO A 280 -32.57 0.34 -1.29
N GLY A 281 -32.33 0.79 -2.52
CA GLY A 281 -31.04 1.35 -2.92
C GLY A 281 -30.59 2.48 -1.99
N ALA A 282 -29.30 2.78 -2.00
CA ALA A 282 -28.81 3.95 -1.27
C ALA A 282 -29.52 5.21 -1.78
N GLY A 283 -29.85 6.12 -0.84
CA GLY A 283 -30.40 7.42 -1.20
C GLY A 283 -29.41 8.26 -2.02
N PRO A 284 -29.87 9.36 -2.64
CA PRO A 284 -29.01 10.22 -3.43
C PRO A 284 -27.93 10.88 -2.55
N PHE A 285 -26.82 11.27 -3.17
CA PHE A 285 -25.82 12.13 -2.54
C PHE A 285 -26.45 13.50 -2.23
N ASP A 286 -26.71 13.79 -0.95
CA ASP A 286 -27.28 15.04 -0.47
C ASP A 286 -26.35 15.81 0.48
N ALA A 287 -26.80 16.95 1.01
CA ALA A 287 -26.01 17.79 1.91
C ALA A 287 -25.66 17.11 3.23
N THR A 288 -26.54 16.24 3.75
CA THR A 288 -26.30 15.51 5.01
C THR A 288 -25.23 14.44 4.83
N VAL A 289 -25.28 13.79 3.67
CA VAL A 289 -24.33 12.79 3.21
C VAL A 289 -22.96 13.44 2.95
N PHE A 290 -22.93 14.64 2.36
CA PHE A 290 -21.71 15.44 2.23
C PHE A 290 -21.13 15.84 3.60
N ALA A 291 -21.97 16.36 4.52
CA ALA A 291 -21.52 16.83 5.83
C ALA A 291 -20.96 15.68 6.69
N SER A 292 -21.61 14.52 6.68
CA SER A 292 -21.11 13.32 7.37
C SER A 292 -19.80 12.81 6.75
N GLY A 293 -19.66 12.87 5.42
CA GLY A 293 -18.40 12.60 4.73
C GLY A 293 -17.28 13.55 5.17
N ALA A 294 -17.54 14.86 5.21
CA ALA A 294 -16.57 15.87 5.67
C ALA A 294 -16.18 15.66 7.13
N ALA A 295 -17.13 15.32 8.01
CA ALA A 295 -16.86 14.98 9.40
C ALA A 295 -15.98 13.73 9.52
N LEU A 296 -16.24 12.68 8.72
CA LEU A 296 -15.40 11.48 8.68
C LEU A 296 -13.97 11.80 8.24
N VAL A 297 -13.81 12.63 7.20
CA VAL A 297 -12.49 13.09 6.74
C VAL A 297 -11.76 13.83 7.87
N ALA A 298 -12.44 14.72 8.59
CA ALA A 298 -11.85 15.45 9.72
C ALA A 298 -11.45 14.51 10.87
N LEU A 299 -12.29 13.52 11.21
CA LEU A 299 -11.99 12.52 12.24
C LEU A 299 -10.80 11.64 11.86
N VAL A 300 -10.75 11.18 10.59
CA VAL A 300 -9.60 10.43 10.07
C VAL A 300 -8.36 11.30 10.12
N ALA A 301 -8.40 12.54 9.64
CA ALA A 301 -7.26 13.46 9.69
C ALA A 301 -6.77 13.69 11.13
N LEU A 302 -7.69 13.87 12.09
CA LEU A 302 -7.35 14.02 13.51
C LEU A 302 -6.71 12.75 14.08
N ALA A 303 -7.24 11.58 13.77
CA ALA A 303 -6.69 10.30 14.22
C ALA A 303 -5.28 10.07 13.65
N LEU A 304 -5.08 10.34 12.36
CA LEU A 304 -3.77 10.24 11.71
C LEU A 304 -2.78 11.25 12.33
N TRP A 305 -3.21 12.49 12.54
CA TRP A 305 -2.41 13.54 13.19
C TRP A 305 -1.99 13.13 14.61
N ALA A 306 -2.92 12.66 15.43
CA ALA A 306 -2.65 12.22 16.80
C ALA A 306 -1.64 11.05 16.81
N GLY A 307 -1.80 10.10 15.90
CA GLY A 307 -0.86 8.98 15.72
C GLY A 307 0.56 9.44 15.41
N THR A 308 0.73 10.47 14.57
CA THR A 308 2.07 11.00 14.23
C THR A 308 2.74 11.75 15.39
N ARG A 309 1.97 12.30 16.34
CA ARG A 309 2.52 13.05 17.49
C ARG A 309 2.97 12.18 18.65
N GLN A 310 2.29 11.06 18.93
CA GLN A 310 2.72 10.14 20.00
C GLN A 310 4.14 9.59 19.76
N ALA A 311 4.59 9.52 18.50
CA ALA A 311 5.96 9.14 18.15
C ALA A 311 7.05 10.14 18.58
N ARG A 312 6.68 11.38 18.97
CA ARG A 312 7.62 12.44 19.40
C ARG A 312 7.80 12.55 20.91
N PHE A 313 6.89 11.99 21.71
CA PHE A 313 6.87 12.10 23.17
C PHE A 313 7.24 10.77 23.87
N ALA A 314 8.27 10.08 23.39
CA ALA A 314 8.97 9.13 24.27
C ALA A 314 9.78 9.95 25.30
N PRO A 315 9.69 9.66 26.61
CA PRO A 315 10.43 10.41 27.62
C PRO A 315 11.92 10.37 27.29
N ARG A 316 12.58 11.53 27.28
CA ARG A 316 14.04 11.58 27.34
C ARG A 316 14.43 10.94 28.67
N GLY A 317 14.91 9.69 28.62
CA GLY A 317 15.48 9.02 29.77
C GLY A 317 16.52 9.93 30.40
N ARG A 318 16.29 10.27 31.68
CA ARG A 318 17.23 10.99 32.51
C ARG A 318 18.52 10.16 32.63
N GLY A 319 19.63 10.81 32.30
CA GLY A 319 21.00 10.63 32.76
C GLY A 319 21.50 9.26 33.22
N GLN A 320 22.63 8.86 32.64
CA GLN A 320 23.80 8.56 33.46
C GLN A 320 24.97 9.42 32.99
N TYR A 321 25.22 10.47 33.78
CA TYR A 321 26.53 11.09 33.90
C TYR A 321 27.48 10.03 34.49
N HIS A 322 28.51 9.64 33.76
CA HIS A 322 29.78 9.28 34.38
C HIS A 322 30.86 10.19 33.82
N SER A 323 31.11 11.22 34.61
CA SER A 323 32.22 12.14 34.54
C SER A 323 33.55 11.40 34.65
N HIS A 324 34.44 11.79 33.75
CA HIS A 324 35.88 11.97 33.95
C HIS A 324 36.51 11.50 35.27
N GLY A 325 37.46 10.58 35.13
CA GLY A 325 38.61 10.44 36.02
C GLY A 325 39.84 10.08 35.19
N ARG A 326 40.51 11.09 34.60
CA ARG A 326 41.95 11.03 34.31
C ARG A 326 42.70 11.53 35.54
N VAL A 327 44.00 11.19 35.61
CA VAL A 327 45.06 11.61 36.57
C VAL A 327 45.28 10.46 37.58
N ARG A 328 46.40 9.71 37.60
CA ARG A 328 47.75 9.81 37.01
C ARG A 328 48.20 8.44 36.50
#